data_AF-A0A7S3S6C0-F1
#
_entry.id   AF-A0A7S3S6C0-F1
#
_cell.length_a   1.000
_cell.length_b   1.000
_cell.length_c   1.000
_cell.angle_alpha   90.00
_cell.angle_beta   90.00
_cell.angle_gamma   90.00
#
_symmetry.space_group_name_H-M   'P 1'
#
loop_
_entity.id
_entity.type
_entity.pdbx_description
1 polymer ?
#
loop_
_entity_poly.entity_id
_entity_poly.type
_entity_poly.pdbx_seq_one_letter_code
_entity_poly.pdbx_strand_id
1 'polypeptide(L)'
;LRKLQKMSPPEVRVNGADPSEWEWDGPDVSLKPGDKYTITLSPHDAPDAPIRFVKEEGDPVGDGEDDYYTIVGAFNDWEGDRMEDGLVTGLRTLTLDAPGGGTLDFRFLKNGEEDQVIYPATDKCTSRSAPVLGPVAEDMGREKNVWSVKAEAGQSVKIDLFICRGRRSVMWTIFQNEHFLPSE
;
A
#
# COMPACT_ATOMS: atom_id res chain seq x y z
N LEU A 1 -4.98 31.78 1.66
CA LEU A 1 -6.46 31.62 1.55
C LEU A 1 -7.20 32.90 1.12
N ARG A 2 -6.98 34.08 1.72
CA ARG A 2 -7.69 35.32 1.30
C ARG A 2 -7.46 35.74 -0.17
N LYS A 3 -6.29 35.42 -0.76
CA LYS A 3 -6.01 35.70 -2.18
C LYS A 3 -6.84 34.79 -3.11
N LEU A 4 -6.88 33.48 -2.82
CA LEU A 4 -7.70 32.49 -3.55
C LEU A 4 -9.19 32.84 -3.62
N GLN A 5 -9.76 33.40 -2.55
CA GLN A 5 -11.17 33.83 -2.53
C GLN A 5 -11.49 34.99 -3.49
N LYS A 6 -10.47 35.74 -3.94
CA LYS A 6 -10.62 36.90 -4.82
C LYS A 6 -10.25 36.60 -6.28
N MET A 7 -9.64 35.44 -6.54
CA MET A 7 -9.26 35.03 -7.89
C MET A 7 -10.49 34.62 -8.68
N SER A 8 -10.43 34.82 -9.99
CA SER A 8 -11.49 34.43 -10.91
C SER A 8 -11.55 32.91 -11.05
N PRO A 9 -12.73 32.33 -11.35
CA PRO A 9 -12.86 30.90 -11.66
C PRO A 9 -11.91 30.46 -12.80
N PRO A 10 -11.59 29.16 -12.90
CA PRO A 10 -10.85 28.62 -14.04
C PRO A 10 -11.49 28.99 -15.37
N GLU A 11 -10.66 29.27 -16.38
CA GLU A 11 -11.10 29.71 -17.70
C GLU A 11 -11.05 28.56 -18.72
N VAL A 12 -11.96 28.62 -19.70
CA VAL A 12 -11.93 27.78 -20.91
C VAL A 12 -11.48 28.65 -22.07
N ARG A 13 -10.35 28.31 -22.67
CA ARG A 13 -9.83 29.04 -23.84
C ARG A 13 -10.14 28.23 -25.10
N VAL A 14 -10.98 28.82 -25.94
CA VAL A 14 -11.40 28.24 -27.22
C VAL A 14 -10.34 28.54 -28.27
N ASN A 15 -9.39 27.63 -28.46
CA ASN A 15 -8.28 27.80 -29.42
C ASN A 15 -8.59 27.21 -30.81
N GLY A 16 -9.86 27.23 -31.24
CA GLY A 16 -10.26 26.70 -32.54
C GLY A 16 -11.70 26.23 -32.57
N ALA A 17 -12.12 25.73 -33.74
CA ALA A 17 -13.45 25.14 -33.93
C ALA A 17 -13.53 23.70 -33.40
N ASP A 18 -12.39 23.03 -33.20
CA ASP A 18 -12.30 21.69 -32.64
C ASP A 18 -12.26 21.76 -31.10
N PRO A 19 -13.22 21.17 -30.37
CA PRO A 19 -13.22 21.13 -28.91
C PRO A 19 -11.98 20.48 -28.29
N SER A 20 -11.25 19.65 -29.03
CA SER A 20 -10.00 19.03 -28.55
C SER A 20 -8.83 20.02 -28.48
N GLU A 21 -8.93 21.17 -29.16
CA GLU A 21 -7.94 22.26 -29.11
C GLU A 21 -8.20 23.20 -27.93
N TRP A 22 -9.32 23.04 -27.21
CA TRP A 22 -9.68 23.95 -26.13
C TRP A 22 -8.83 23.68 -24.89
N GLU A 23 -8.33 24.75 -24.27
CA GLU A 23 -7.61 24.66 -22.99
C GLU A 23 -8.57 24.89 -21.83
N TRP A 24 -8.39 24.14 -20.76
CA TRP A 24 -9.13 24.25 -19.51
C TRP A 24 -8.13 24.36 -18.35
N ASP A 25 -8.19 25.45 -17.57
CA ASP A 25 -7.27 25.69 -16.45
C ASP A 25 -7.68 24.99 -15.14
N GLY A 26 -8.84 24.32 -15.12
CA GLY A 26 -9.37 23.69 -13.93
C GLY A 26 -8.86 22.26 -13.71
N PRO A 27 -9.32 21.57 -12.65
CA PRO A 27 -9.04 20.16 -12.44
C PRO A 27 -9.60 19.30 -13.58
N ASP A 28 -8.99 18.14 -13.81
CA ASP A 28 -9.48 17.19 -14.81
C ASP A 28 -10.92 16.77 -14.51
N VAL A 29 -11.70 16.50 -15.56
CA VAL A 29 -13.07 15.99 -15.41
C VAL A 29 -13.08 14.60 -14.75
N SER A 30 -11.98 13.84 -14.89
CA SER A 30 -11.82 12.48 -14.38
C SER A 30 -10.89 12.40 -13.16
N LEU A 31 -11.25 13.08 -12.07
CA LEU A 31 -10.50 13.01 -10.81
C LEU A 31 -10.52 11.59 -10.23
N LYS A 32 -9.34 11.07 -9.89
CA LYS A 32 -9.18 9.81 -9.16
C LYS A 32 -8.80 10.08 -7.70
N PRO A 33 -9.22 9.24 -6.74
CA PRO A 33 -8.71 9.31 -5.38
C PRO A 33 -7.17 9.23 -5.38
N GLY A 34 -6.52 10.26 -4.85
CA GLY A 34 -5.05 10.37 -4.81
C GLY A 34 -4.45 11.35 -5.81
N ASP A 35 -5.22 11.87 -6.78
CA ASP A 35 -4.75 12.94 -7.67
C ASP A 35 -4.39 14.19 -6.84
N LYS A 36 -3.20 14.75 -7.08
CA LYS A 36 -2.73 15.99 -6.45
C LYS A 36 -2.62 17.10 -7.49
N TYR A 37 -2.99 18.30 -7.08
CA TYR A 37 -2.90 19.49 -7.92
C TYR A 37 -2.15 20.56 -7.15
N THR A 38 -1.24 21.24 -7.83
CA THR A 38 -0.53 22.40 -7.29
C THR A 38 -1.09 23.67 -7.90
N ILE A 39 -1.40 24.64 -7.03
CA ILE A 39 -1.81 25.98 -7.39
C ILE A 39 -0.64 26.91 -7.09
N THR A 40 -0.03 27.47 -8.12
CA THR A 40 1.07 28.42 -7.96
C THR A 40 0.51 29.84 -7.89
N LEU A 41 0.83 30.57 -6.80
CA LEU A 41 0.45 31.97 -6.62
C LEU A 41 1.71 32.84 -6.66
N SER A 42 1.80 33.76 -7.62
CA SER A 42 2.87 34.75 -7.68
C SER A 42 2.43 36.06 -7.01
N PRO A 43 3.33 36.77 -6.30
CA PRO A 43 3.05 38.12 -5.80
C PRO A 43 2.82 39.13 -6.93
N HIS A 44 3.28 38.83 -8.15
CA HIS A 44 3.09 39.68 -9.34
C HIS A 44 1.75 39.42 -10.07
N ASP A 45 0.98 38.39 -9.68
CA ASP A 45 -0.32 38.13 -10.27
C ASP A 45 -1.33 39.21 -9.88
N ALA A 46 -2.13 39.64 -10.87
CA ALA A 46 -3.25 40.54 -10.65
C ALA A 46 -4.22 39.96 -9.59
N PRO A 47 -4.91 40.80 -8.80
CA PRO A 47 -5.83 40.32 -7.75
C PRO A 47 -6.95 39.39 -8.27
N ASP A 48 -7.30 39.52 -9.55
CA ASP A 48 -8.36 38.83 -10.28
C ASP A 48 -7.83 37.78 -11.28
N ALA A 49 -6.52 37.50 -11.28
CA ALA A 49 -5.93 36.49 -12.15
C ALA A 49 -6.64 35.12 -11.98
N PRO A 50 -6.86 34.37 -13.07
CA PRO A 50 -7.53 33.07 -13.00
C PRO A 50 -6.69 32.04 -12.25
N ILE A 51 -7.36 31.14 -11.53
CA ILE A 51 -6.71 30.03 -10.83
C ILE A 51 -6.28 28.98 -11.85
N ARG A 52 -4.99 28.63 -11.84
CA ARG A 52 -4.44 27.55 -12.66
C ARG A 52 -4.16 26.33 -11.79
N PHE A 53 -4.76 25.21 -12.16
CA PHE A 53 -4.50 23.92 -11.54
C PHE A 53 -3.49 23.16 -12.39
N VAL A 54 -2.28 22.96 -11.87
CA VAL A 54 -1.32 22.07 -12.51
C VAL A 54 -1.46 20.72 -11.83
N LYS A 55 -1.91 19.70 -12.58
CA LYS A 55 -1.89 18.33 -12.08
C LYS A 55 -0.44 18.00 -11.77
N GLU A 56 -0.17 17.61 -10.52
CA GLU A 56 1.09 16.94 -10.27
C GLU A 56 0.97 15.59 -10.95
N GLU A 57 1.64 15.43 -12.09
CA GLU A 57 2.07 14.10 -12.53
C GLU A 57 3.00 13.60 -11.43
N GLY A 58 2.41 13.03 -10.38
CA GLY A 58 3.18 12.21 -9.48
C GLY A 58 3.87 11.19 -10.36
N ASP A 59 5.18 10.96 -10.12
CA ASP A 59 5.83 9.75 -10.61
C ASP A 59 4.80 8.63 -10.46
N PRO A 60 4.45 7.90 -11.54
CA PRO A 60 3.41 6.88 -11.49
C PRO A 60 3.70 6.10 -10.24
N VAL A 61 2.85 6.26 -9.20
CA VAL A 61 3.24 5.95 -7.81
C VAL A 61 3.80 4.56 -7.86
N GLY A 62 5.14 4.46 -7.83
CA GLY A 62 5.80 3.24 -8.29
C GLY A 62 5.13 2.13 -7.55
N ASP A 63 4.47 1.22 -8.27
CA ASP A 63 3.45 0.34 -7.71
C ASP A 63 4.04 -0.67 -6.71
N GLY A 64 5.32 -0.48 -6.37
CA GLY A 64 6.23 -1.47 -5.86
C GLY A 64 6.45 -2.59 -6.84
N GLU A 65 6.36 -2.35 -8.15
CA GLU A 65 6.72 -3.38 -9.14
C GLU A 65 8.16 -3.85 -8.94
N ASP A 66 9.07 -2.91 -8.65
CA ASP A 66 10.47 -3.19 -8.32
C ASP A 66 10.72 -3.48 -6.83
N ASP A 67 9.71 -3.27 -5.97
CA ASP A 67 9.86 -3.52 -4.53
C ASP A 67 9.77 -5.02 -4.22
N TYR A 68 10.65 -5.48 -3.33
CA TYR A 68 10.54 -6.80 -2.74
C TYR A 68 10.09 -6.70 -1.28
N TYR A 69 9.54 -7.78 -0.75
CA TYR A 69 9.04 -7.80 0.61
C TYR A 69 9.64 -8.99 1.35
N THR A 70 10.00 -8.75 2.61
CA THR A 70 10.40 -9.80 3.52
C THR A 70 9.34 -9.96 4.61
N ILE A 71 9.18 -11.18 5.10
CA ILE A 71 8.41 -11.46 6.30
C ILE A 71 9.39 -11.65 7.46
N VAL A 72 9.02 -11.13 8.62
CA VAL A 72 9.77 -11.28 9.87
C VAL A 72 8.83 -11.76 10.95
N GLY A 73 9.29 -12.64 11.83
CA GLY A 73 8.47 -13.18 12.90
C GLY A 73 9.25 -13.99 13.91
N ALA A 74 8.53 -14.55 14.89
CA ALA A 74 9.15 -15.40 15.91
C ALA A 74 9.73 -16.70 15.34
N PHE A 75 9.32 -17.12 14.14
CA PHE A 75 9.76 -18.35 13.48
C PHE A 75 11.14 -18.25 12.82
N ASN A 76 11.65 -17.03 12.61
CA ASN A 76 12.94 -16.76 11.98
C ASN A 76 13.74 -15.73 12.78
N ASP A 77 13.55 -15.70 14.11
CA ASP A 77 14.23 -14.77 15.02
C ASP A 77 14.15 -13.29 14.60
N TRP A 78 13.05 -12.91 13.95
CA TRP A 78 12.81 -11.59 13.36
C TRP A 78 13.78 -11.19 12.23
N GLU A 79 14.52 -12.14 11.66
CA GLU A 79 15.31 -11.94 10.46
C GLU A 79 14.41 -11.94 9.21
N GLY A 80 14.81 -11.20 8.17
CA GLY A 80 13.98 -11.03 6.98
C GLY A 80 14.04 -12.23 6.03
N ASP A 81 12.93 -12.96 5.89
CA ASP A 81 12.78 -13.98 4.84
C ASP A 81 12.09 -13.40 3.62
N ARG A 82 12.76 -13.47 2.46
CA ARG A 82 12.25 -12.91 1.21
C ARG A 82 11.03 -13.69 0.71
N MET A 83 9.95 -12.98 0.43
CA MET A 83 8.75 -13.54 -0.19
C MET A 83 8.91 -13.69 -1.70
N GLU A 84 8.26 -14.68 -2.28
CA GLU A 84 8.23 -14.94 -3.72
C GLU A 84 7.16 -14.12 -4.43
N ASP A 85 7.35 -13.87 -5.72
CA ASP A 85 6.35 -13.21 -6.55
C ASP A 85 5.17 -14.15 -6.83
N GLY A 86 3.96 -13.66 -6.59
CA GLY A 86 2.73 -14.36 -6.90
C GLY A 86 2.33 -14.24 -8.37
N LEU A 87 1.21 -14.90 -8.72
CA LEU A 87 0.69 -14.94 -10.10
C LEU A 87 0.13 -13.60 -10.62
N VAL A 88 -0.06 -12.63 -9.73
CA VAL A 88 -0.66 -11.33 -10.04
C VAL A 88 0.29 -10.24 -9.56
N THR A 89 0.46 -9.18 -10.34
CA THR A 89 1.26 -8.01 -9.97
C THR A 89 0.89 -7.51 -8.58
N GLY A 90 1.90 -7.30 -7.73
CA GLY A 90 1.74 -6.84 -6.36
C GLY A 90 1.42 -7.94 -5.34
N LEU A 91 1.19 -9.18 -5.76
CA LEU A 91 1.05 -10.31 -4.85
C LEU A 91 2.44 -10.88 -4.53
N ARG A 92 2.75 -11.03 -3.25
CA ARG A 92 3.92 -11.76 -2.74
C ARG A 92 3.45 -12.90 -1.85
N THR A 93 4.13 -14.03 -1.91
CA THR A 93 3.72 -15.28 -1.26
C THR A 93 4.89 -15.92 -0.52
N LEU A 94 4.62 -16.51 0.65
CA LEU A 94 5.54 -17.44 1.30
C LEU A 94 4.75 -18.56 1.99
N THR A 95 5.26 -19.79 1.98
CA THR A 95 4.70 -20.90 2.77
C THR A 95 5.63 -21.21 3.93
N LEU A 96 5.10 -21.23 5.14
CA LEU A 96 5.81 -21.51 6.38
C LEU A 96 5.21 -22.71 7.09
N ASP A 97 6.02 -23.49 7.78
CA ASP A 97 5.50 -24.52 8.69
C ASP A 97 5.28 -23.93 10.08
N ALA A 98 4.11 -24.22 10.66
CA ALA A 98 3.77 -23.74 11.99
C ALA A 98 4.70 -24.37 13.04
N PRO A 99 5.28 -23.56 13.96
CA PRO A 99 6.21 -24.06 14.97
C PRO A 99 5.49 -24.93 16.02
N GLY A 100 6.25 -25.60 16.88
CA GLY A 100 5.72 -26.46 17.94
C GLY A 100 4.69 -25.79 18.87
N GLY A 101 4.77 -24.46 19.03
CA GLY A 101 3.80 -23.67 19.82
C GLY A 101 2.48 -23.36 19.11
N GLY A 102 2.34 -23.73 17.83
CA GLY A 102 1.12 -23.61 17.04
C GLY A 102 0.66 -22.17 16.77
N THR A 103 1.57 -21.19 16.92
CA THR A 103 1.29 -19.78 16.66
C THR A 103 2.41 -19.20 15.81
N LEU A 104 2.04 -18.56 14.70
CA LEU A 104 2.92 -17.80 13.81
C LEU A 104 2.61 -16.32 13.98
N ASP A 105 3.51 -15.60 14.65
CA ASP A 105 3.45 -14.16 14.79
C ASP A 105 4.38 -13.50 13.76
N PHE A 106 3.87 -12.57 12.96
CA PHE A 106 4.64 -11.96 11.87
C PHE A 106 4.21 -10.53 11.51
N ARG A 107 5.10 -9.84 10.81
CA ARG A 107 4.88 -8.58 10.07
C ARG A 107 5.77 -8.58 8.82
N PHE A 108 5.66 -7.55 7.99
CA PHE A 108 6.47 -7.46 6.76
C PHE A 108 7.37 -6.24 6.76
N LEU A 109 8.49 -6.32 6.04
CA LEU A 109 9.35 -5.19 5.73
C LEU A 109 9.36 -4.97 4.22
N LYS A 110 9.25 -3.71 3.80
CA LYS A 110 9.44 -3.33 2.41
C LYS A 110 10.94 -3.21 2.14
N ASN A 111 11.41 -3.84 1.07
CA ASN A 111 12.82 -3.90 0.66
C ASN A 111 13.77 -4.39 1.76
N GLY A 112 13.26 -5.17 2.73
CA GLY A 112 14.05 -5.65 3.87
C GLY A 112 14.43 -4.57 4.89
N GLU A 113 13.92 -3.34 4.76
CA GLU A 113 14.31 -2.21 5.59
C GLU A 113 13.48 -2.15 6.88
N GLU A 114 14.14 -2.09 8.04
CA GLU A 114 13.50 -2.03 9.37
C GLU A 114 12.67 -0.75 9.59
N ASP A 115 12.95 0.31 8.82
CA ASP A 115 12.22 1.57 8.87
C ASP A 115 11.02 1.61 7.89
N GLN A 116 10.76 0.52 7.16
CA GLN A 116 9.63 0.37 6.24
C GLN A 116 8.70 -0.79 6.65
N VAL A 117 8.21 -0.77 7.88
CA VAL A 117 7.41 -1.85 8.46
C VAL A 117 5.94 -1.80 8.03
N ILE A 118 5.38 -2.95 7.64
CA ILE A 118 3.97 -3.16 7.30
C ILE A 118 3.36 -4.12 8.33
N TYR A 119 2.30 -3.66 9.01
CA TYR A 119 1.76 -4.28 10.23
C TYR A 119 0.24 -4.06 10.36
N PRO A 120 -0.46 -4.81 11.23
CA PRO A 120 -1.89 -4.62 11.46
C PRO A 120 -2.19 -3.47 12.43
N ALA A 121 -3.38 -2.89 12.32
CA ALA A 121 -3.83 -1.84 13.24
C ALA A 121 -3.96 -2.27 14.72
N THR A 122 -4.05 -3.57 15.01
CA THR A 122 -4.16 -4.12 16.37
C THR A 122 -3.10 -5.18 16.57
N ASP A 123 -2.45 -5.22 17.72
CA ASP A 123 -1.46 -6.25 18.02
C ASP A 123 -2.11 -7.65 18.15
N LYS A 124 -1.33 -8.69 17.86
CA LYS A 124 -1.79 -10.10 17.79
C LYS A 124 -3.05 -10.26 16.94
N CYS A 125 -3.09 -9.58 15.80
CA CYS A 125 -4.26 -9.55 14.93
C CYS A 125 -4.51 -10.92 14.28
N THR A 126 -5.63 -11.55 14.63
CA THR A 126 -6.09 -12.79 14.00
C THR A 126 -7.06 -12.55 12.83
N SER A 127 -7.35 -11.28 12.51
CA SER A 127 -8.29 -10.91 11.44
C SER A 127 -7.56 -10.61 10.13
N ARG A 128 -8.02 -11.25 9.05
CA ARG A 128 -7.55 -10.99 7.67
C ARG A 128 -8.11 -9.68 7.09
N SER A 129 -9.19 -9.16 7.66
CA SER A 129 -9.83 -7.91 7.22
C SER A 129 -9.37 -6.68 7.99
N ALA A 130 -8.42 -6.85 8.93
CA ALA A 130 -7.89 -5.72 9.67
C ALA A 130 -7.14 -4.75 8.74
N PRO A 131 -7.18 -3.43 9.04
CA PRO A 131 -6.41 -2.46 8.27
C PRO A 131 -4.91 -2.80 8.28
N VAL A 132 -4.31 -2.78 7.09
CA VAL A 132 -2.87 -2.91 6.88
C VAL A 132 -2.25 -1.50 6.91
N LEU A 133 -1.38 -1.24 7.86
CA LEU A 133 -0.70 0.03 8.08
C LEU A 133 0.74 -0.01 7.54
N GLY A 134 1.45 1.14 7.60
CA GLY A 134 2.80 1.30 7.06
C GLY A 134 2.85 1.64 5.56
N PRO A 135 3.99 1.43 4.88
CA PRO A 135 5.31 1.29 5.48
C PRO A 135 5.69 2.58 6.22
N VAL A 136 6.06 2.49 7.49
CA VAL A 136 6.54 3.62 8.31
C VAL A 136 7.54 3.11 9.34
N ALA A 137 8.50 3.97 9.71
CA ALA A 137 9.52 3.64 10.70
C ALA A 137 8.98 3.64 12.13
N GLU A 138 8.16 4.65 12.45
CA GLU A 138 7.59 4.84 13.78
C GLU A 138 6.12 5.24 13.64
N ASP A 139 5.25 4.58 14.40
CA ASP A 139 3.84 4.94 14.52
C ASP A 139 3.35 4.77 15.96
N MET A 140 3.96 5.53 16.88
CA MET A 140 3.61 5.53 18.30
C MET A 140 3.68 4.12 18.93
N GLY A 141 4.60 3.26 18.45
CA GLY A 141 4.75 1.89 18.93
C GLY A 141 3.91 0.86 18.17
N ARG A 142 2.96 1.29 17.32
CA ARG A 142 2.10 0.38 16.56
C ARG A 142 2.84 -0.39 15.47
N GLU A 143 4.00 0.11 15.02
CA GLU A 143 4.88 -0.59 14.09
C GLU A 143 5.35 -1.96 14.61
N LYS A 144 5.22 -2.20 15.92
CA LYS A 144 5.52 -3.48 16.58
C LYS A 144 4.36 -4.47 16.57
N ASN A 145 3.18 -4.07 16.13
CA ASN A 145 2.03 -4.95 16.03
C ASN A 145 2.30 -6.08 15.04
N VAL A 146 1.72 -7.24 15.32
CA VAL A 146 1.91 -8.44 14.48
C VAL A 146 0.57 -9.07 14.13
N TRP A 147 0.51 -9.73 12.98
CA TRP A 147 -0.52 -10.74 12.74
C TRP A 147 -0.18 -11.99 13.54
N SER A 148 -1.21 -12.71 13.99
CA SER A 148 -1.06 -13.95 14.74
C SER A 148 -1.94 -15.04 14.13
N VAL A 149 -1.30 -16.07 13.58
CA VAL A 149 -1.98 -17.20 12.93
C VAL A 149 -1.82 -18.44 13.80
N LYS A 150 -2.96 -19.06 14.14
CA LYS A 150 -2.98 -20.32 14.87
C LYS A 150 -3.08 -21.48 13.88
N ALA A 151 -2.14 -22.41 13.97
CA ALA A 151 -2.08 -23.63 13.17
C ALA A 151 -1.45 -24.74 14.02
N GLU A 152 -1.75 -26.01 13.75
CA GLU A 152 -1.13 -27.11 14.49
C GLU A 152 0.36 -27.23 14.12
N ALA A 153 1.18 -27.71 15.04
CA ALA A 153 2.61 -27.87 14.80
C ALA A 153 2.87 -28.72 13.54
N GLY A 154 3.68 -28.19 12.63
CA GLY A 154 4.00 -28.83 11.35
C GLY A 154 2.93 -28.70 10.26
N GLN A 155 1.82 -27.99 10.49
CA GLN A 155 0.93 -27.59 9.40
C GLN A 155 1.57 -26.49 8.57
N SER A 156 1.46 -26.61 7.24
CA SER A 156 1.91 -25.55 6.34
C SER A 156 0.87 -24.42 6.26
N VAL A 157 1.36 -23.19 6.35
CA VAL A 157 0.58 -21.95 6.28
C VAL A 157 1.12 -21.12 5.13
N LYS A 158 0.31 -20.91 4.10
CA LYS A 158 0.61 -19.97 3.02
C LYS A 158 0.17 -18.58 3.41
N ILE A 159 1.09 -17.62 3.38
CA ILE A 159 0.88 -16.21 3.67
C ILE A 159 1.03 -15.42 2.37
N ASP A 160 0.01 -14.64 2.05
CA ASP A 160 -0.11 -13.82 0.86
C ASP A 160 -0.17 -12.34 1.27
N LEU A 161 0.76 -11.52 0.78
CA LEU A 161 0.76 -10.07 0.90
C LEU A 161 0.44 -9.46 -0.47
N PHE A 162 -0.63 -8.68 -0.58
CA PHE A 162 -0.96 -7.97 -1.81
C PHE A 162 -0.79 -6.48 -1.62
N ILE A 163 0.02 -5.83 -2.46
CA ILE A 163 0.23 -4.38 -2.50
C ILE A 163 0.21 -3.92 -3.96
N CYS A 164 -0.78 -3.12 -4.33
CA CYS A 164 -0.88 -2.56 -5.68
C CYS A 164 -1.70 -1.27 -5.64
N ARG A 165 -1.16 -0.18 -6.21
CA ARG A 165 -1.88 1.11 -6.35
C ARG A 165 -2.49 1.61 -5.03
N GLY A 166 -1.70 1.57 -3.96
CA GLY A 166 -2.09 1.99 -2.62
C GLY A 166 -3.07 1.05 -1.89
N ARG A 167 -3.55 -0.01 -2.55
CA ARG A 167 -4.35 -1.06 -1.91
C ARG A 167 -3.46 -2.11 -1.30
N ARG A 168 -3.83 -2.56 -0.11
CA ARG A 168 -3.07 -3.54 0.67
C ARG A 168 -3.99 -4.56 1.31
N SER A 169 -3.61 -5.82 1.29
CA SER A 169 -4.30 -6.88 2.02
C SER A 169 -3.35 -8.00 2.41
N VAL A 170 -3.63 -8.66 3.52
CA VAL A 170 -2.90 -9.84 4.00
C VAL A 170 -3.87 -10.99 4.09
N MET A 171 -3.52 -12.12 3.50
CA MET A 171 -4.30 -13.35 3.54
C MET A 171 -3.42 -14.49 4.01
N TRP A 172 -4.02 -15.47 4.67
CA TRP A 172 -3.36 -16.73 4.95
C TRP A 172 -4.31 -17.91 4.82
N THR A 173 -3.75 -19.05 4.42
CA THR A 173 -4.44 -20.33 4.27
C THR A 173 -3.63 -21.40 4.99
N ILE A 174 -4.30 -22.17 5.85
CA ILE A 174 -3.71 -23.31 6.55
C ILE A 174 -4.06 -24.55 5.75
N PHE A 175 -3.06 -25.34 5.38
CA PHE A 175 -3.28 -26.63 4.71
C PHE A 175 -3.40 -27.72 5.76
N GLN A 176 -4.40 -28.59 5.59
CA GLN A 176 -4.47 -29.81 6.38
C GLN A 176 -3.36 -30.73 5.87
N ASN A 177 -2.49 -31.19 6.78
CA ASN A 177 -1.66 -32.34 6.48
C ASN A 177 -2.62 -33.51 6.31
N GLU A 178 -2.82 -33.97 5.07
CA GLU A 178 -3.41 -35.29 4.85
C GLU A 178 -2.50 -36.27 5.57
N HIS A 179 -2.98 -36.77 6.71
CA HIS A 179 -2.35 -37.88 7.39
C HIS A 179 -2.31 -39.04 6.39
N PHE A 180 -1.17 -39.20 5.71
CA PHE A 180 -0.82 -40.45 5.07
C PHE A 180 -0.75 -41.48 6.19
N LEU A 181 -1.86 -42.19 6.40
CA LEU A 181 -1.85 -43.37 7.23
C LEU A 181 -0.81 -44.32 6.61
N PRO A 182 0.16 -44.83 7.38
CA PRO A 182 1.06 -45.83 6.87
C PRO A 182 0.22 -47.02 6.38
N SER A 183 0.43 -47.42 5.13
CA SER A 183 -0.13 -48.67 4.62
C SER A 183 0.42 -49.82 5.46
N GLU A 184 -0.45 -50.52 6.18
CA GLU A 184 -0.13 -51.77 6.88
C GLU A 184 0.37 -52.86 5.93
#